data_AF-A0A9P8I647-F1
#
_entry.id   AF-A0A9P8I647-F1
#
_cell.length_a   1.000
_cell.length_b   1.000
_cell.length_c   1.000
_cell.angle_alpha   90.00
_cell.angle_beta   90.00
_cell.angle_gamma   90.00
#
_symmetry.space_group_name_H-M   'P 1'
#
loop_
_entity.id
_entity.type
_entity.pdbx_description
1 polymer ?
#
loop_
_entity_poly.entity_id
_entity_poly.type
_entity_poly.pdbx_seq_one_letter_code
_entity_poly.pdbx_strand_id
1 'polypeptide(L)'
;MLQPPSSSASPASLDGEVVLVDFGLGAVSVQDEDRAVDLYVLERAFISTHSKAEGLFQEVLRSYGESYRGAGVVLKRLEDVRMRGRKRSMVG
;
A
#
# COMPACT_ATOMS: atom_id res chain seq x y z
N MET A 1 28.13 -17.17 35.38
CA MET A 1 27.66 -16.34 34.25
C MET A 1 26.64 -17.15 33.48
N LEU A 2 25.36 -16.77 33.55
CA LEU A 2 24.29 -17.41 32.78
C LEU A 2 24.27 -16.76 31.38
N GLN A 3 24.47 -17.55 30.34
CA GLN A 3 24.25 -17.11 28.96
C GLN A 3 22.74 -16.96 28.71
N PRO A 4 22.30 -15.91 27.99
CA PRO A 4 20.90 -15.80 27.57
C PRO A 4 20.59 -16.85 26.48
N PRO A 5 19.36 -17.36 26.41
CA PRO A 5 18.96 -18.28 25.36
C PRO A 5 19.02 -17.57 24.00
N SER A 6 19.71 -18.18 23.04
CA SER A 6 19.66 -17.80 21.64
C SER A 6 18.26 -18.08 21.11
N SER A 7 17.43 -17.04 21.05
CA SER A 7 16.10 -17.10 20.45
C SER A 7 16.25 -17.19 18.92
N SER A 8 16.50 -18.40 18.41
CA SER A 8 16.31 -18.76 17.00
C SER A 8 14.82 -18.97 16.74
N ALA A 9 14.03 -17.89 16.77
CA ALA A 9 12.70 -17.93 16.20
C ALA A 9 12.87 -17.89 14.67
N SER A 10 12.75 -19.03 14.01
CA SER A 10 12.56 -19.08 12.56
C SER A 10 11.35 -18.19 12.23
N PRO A 11 11.45 -17.23 11.28
CA PRO A 11 10.27 -16.47 10.88
C PRO A 11 9.21 -17.48 10.42
N ALA A 12 8.01 -17.41 10.99
CA ALA A 12 6.90 -18.24 10.57
C ALA A 12 6.73 -18.07 9.05
N SER A 13 6.81 -19.16 8.29
CA SER A 13 6.58 -19.09 6.85
C SER A 13 5.13 -18.69 6.63
N LEU A 14 4.94 -17.57 5.94
CA LEU A 14 3.63 -17.16 5.45
C LEU A 14 3.39 -17.92 4.14
N ASP A 15 3.21 -19.24 4.23
CA ASP A 15 2.91 -20.07 3.07
C ASP A 15 1.44 -19.85 2.66
N GLY A 16 1.23 -19.30 1.47
CA GLY A 16 -0.11 -19.04 0.93
C GLY A 16 -0.11 -18.25 -0.38
N GLU A 17 -1.23 -18.28 -1.09
CA GLU A 17 -1.48 -17.48 -2.29
C GLU A 17 -2.26 -16.21 -1.92
N VAL A 18 -1.86 -15.07 -2.49
CA VAL A 18 -2.59 -13.81 -2.36
C VAL A 18 -3.60 -13.72 -3.51
N VAL A 19 -4.88 -13.67 -3.16
CA VAL A 19 -5.98 -13.48 -4.11
C VAL A 19 -6.69 -12.15 -3.87
N LEU A 20 -7.06 -11.47 -4.94
CA LEU A 20 -7.88 -10.25 -4.88
C LEU A 20 -9.36 -10.62 -4.93
N VAL A 21 -10.16 -10.00 -4.07
CA VAL A 21 -11.61 -10.23 -3.95
C VAL A 21 -12.34 -8.88 -3.93
N ASP A 22 -13.67 -8.93 -4.03
CA ASP A 22 -14.56 -7.76 -3.99
C ASP A 22 -14.35 -6.75 -5.13
N PHE A 23 -14.62 -7.21 -6.37
CA PHE A 23 -14.62 -6.38 -7.57
C PHE A 23 -15.98 -5.68 -7.83
N GLY A 24 -16.87 -5.58 -6.84
CA GLY A 24 -18.23 -5.03 -7.04
C GLY A 24 -18.24 -3.56 -7.49
N LEU A 25 -17.20 -2.80 -7.12
CA LEU A 25 -16.97 -1.42 -7.57
C LEU A 25 -15.79 -1.31 -8.54
N GLY A 26 -15.16 -2.44 -8.91
CA GLY A 26 -14.01 -2.47 -9.79
C GLY A 26 -14.41 -2.19 -11.24
N ALA A 27 -13.53 -1.50 -11.97
CA ALA A 27 -13.69 -1.24 -13.39
C ALA A 27 -12.37 -1.47 -14.14
N VAL A 28 -12.46 -1.86 -15.41
CA VAL A 28 -11.29 -1.90 -16.29
C VAL A 28 -10.98 -0.47 -16.73
N SER A 29 -9.86 0.07 -16.24
CA SER A 29 -9.40 1.40 -16.61
C SER A 29 -7.95 1.42 -17.10
N VAL A 30 -7.71 2.26 -18.10
CA VAL A 30 -6.37 2.60 -18.61
C VAL A 30 -5.88 3.94 -18.07
N GLN A 31 -6.70 4.64 -17.28
CA GLN A 31 -6.35 5.96 -16.75
C GLN A 31 -5.38 5.83 -15.58
N ASP A 32 -4.29 6.60 -15.61
CA ASP A 32 -3.32 6.63 -14.51
C ASP A 32 -3.91 7.23 -13.22
N GLU A 33 -4.92 8.09 -13.35
CA GLU A 33 -5.69 8.64 -12.22
C GLU A 33 -6.37 7.51 -11.41
N ASP A 34 -7.09 6.61 -12.08
CA ASP A 34 -7.86 5.56 -11.42
C ASP A 34 -6.92 4.61 -10.65
N ARG A 35 -5.79 4.25 -11.26
CA ARG A 35 -4.74 3.45 -10.60
C ARG A 35 -4.15 4.15 -9.37
N ALA A 36 -3.94 5.47 -9.47
CA ALA A 36 -3.44 6.26 -8.35
C ALA A 36 -4.48 6.36 -7.21
N VAL A 37 -5.77 6.44 -7.54
CA VAL A 37 -6.86 6.38 -6.57
C VAL A 37 -6.91 5.01 -5.88
N ASP A 38 -6.76 3.91 -6.62
CA ASP A 38 -6.71 2.55 -6.05
C ASP A 38 -5.54 2.39 -5.06
N LEU A 39 -4.34 2.85 -5.44
CA LEU A 39 -3.17 2.85 -4.54
C LEU A 39 -3.40 3.72 -3.31
N TYR A 40 -4.08 4.86 -3.45
CA TYR A 40 -4.42 5.72 -2.33
C TYR A 40 -5.43 5.06 -1.38
N VAL A 41 -6.45 4.38 -1.90
CA VAL A 41 -7.40 3.62 -1.07
C VAL A 41 -6.67 2.52 -0.28
N LEU A 42 -5.76 1.80 -0.94
CA LEU A 42 -4.93 0.79 -0.28
C LEU A 42 -4.04 1.41 0.81
N GLU A 43 -3.38 2.54 0.54
CA GLU A 43 -2.59 3.29 1.53
C GLU A 43 -3.41 3.60 2.79
N ARG A 44 -4.64 4.08 2.62
CA ARG A 44 -5.53 4.40 3.75
C ARG A 44 -5.92 3.16 4.56
N ALA A 45 -6.05 2.00 3.92
CA ALA A 45 -6.31 0.73 4.60
C ALA A 45 -5.11 0.23 5.43
N PHE A 46 -3.87 0.44 4.96
CA PHE A 46 -2.66 0.16 5.75
C PHE A 46 -2.55 1.11 6.95
N ILE A 47 -2.84 2.40 6.77
CA ILE A 47 -2.78 3.38 7.87
C ILE A 47 -3.84 3.08 8.94
N SER A 48 -5.02 2.57 8.54
CA SER A 48 -6.10 2.27 9.49
C SER A 48 -5.81 1.05 10.38
N THR A 49 -4.90 0.16 9.96
CA THR A 49 -4.61 -1.12 10.62
C THR A 49 -3.55 -1.07 11.72
N HIS A 50 -3.01 0.12 12.05
CA HIS A 50 -2.08 0.51 13.14
C HIS A 50 -0.74 1.06 12.63
N SER A 51 -0.08 1.94 13.42
CA SER A 51 1.14 2.68 13.04
C SER A 51 2.33 1.80 12.63
N LYS A 52 2.31 0.52 12.99
CA LYS A 52 3.33 -0.47 12.59
C LYS A 52 3.25 -0.87 11.11
N ALA A 53 2.14 -0.62 10.44
CA ALA A 53 1.92 -0.99 9.03
C ALA A 53 2.35 0.09 8.03
N GLU A 54 2.65 1.31 8.48
CA GLU A 54 2.99 2.44 7.61
C GLU A 54 4.23 2.18 6.76
N GLY A 55 5.22 1.46 7.30
CA GLY A 55 6.41 1.04 6.55
C GLY A 55 6.14 -0.06 5.52
N LEU A 56 5.09 -0.87 5.70
CA LEU A 56 4.77 -1.98 4.79
C LEU A 56 4.21 -1.47 3.46
N PHE A 57 3.52 -0.32 3.45
CA PHE A 57 2.99 0.22 2.21
C PHE A 57 4.10 0.69 1.26
N GLN A 58 5.26 1.10 1.77
CA GLN A 58 6.41 1.44 0.92
C GLN A 58 6.90 0.24 0.10
N GLU A 59 6.81 -0.96 0.67
CA GLU A 59 7.17 -2.19 -0.04
C GLU A 59 6.19 -2.49 -1.19
N VAL A 60 4.90 -2.17 -1.00
CA VAL A 60 3.89 -2.25 -2.07
C VAL A 60 4.21 -1.26 -3.19
N LEU A 61 4.55 -0.01 -2.87
CA LEU A 61 4.89 1.01 -3.87
C LEU A 61 6.16 0.64 -4.65
N ARG A 62 7.18 0.11 -3.96
CA ARG A 62 8.41 -0.38 -4.59
C ARG A 62 8.11 -1.51 -5.57
N SER A 63 7.40 -2.54 -5.11
CA SER A 63 7.03 -3.69 -5.95
C SER A 63 6.14 -3.29 -7.13
N TYR A 64 5.22 -2.33 -6.93
CA TYR A 64 4.41 -1.76 -8.01
C TYR A 64 5.27 -1.04 -9.06
N GLY A 65 6.27 -0.28 -8.60
CA GLY A 65 7.29 0.38 -9.43
C GLY A 65 8.06 -0.59 -10.32
N GLU A 66 8.41 -1.76 -9.78
CA GLU A 66 9.15 -2.81 -10.49
C GLU A 66 8.24 -3.64 -11.42
N SER A 67 6.96 -3.81 -11.07
CA SER A 67 6.04 -4.73 -11.77
C SER A 67 5.26 -4.10 -12.92
N TYR A 68 5.10 -2.77 -12.94
CA TYR A 68 4.30 -2.07 -13.95
C TYR A 68 5.10 -1.00 -14.70
N ARG A 69 5.18 -1.12 -16.04
CA ARG A 69 5.97 -0.19 -16.88
C ARG A 69 5.53 1.28 -16.77
N GLY A 70 4.24 1.54 -16.56
CA GLY A 70 3.70 2.89 -16.40
C GLY A 70 3.76 3.43 -14.97
N ALA A 71 4.40 2.72 -14.04
CA ALA A 71 4.33 3.03 -12.62
C ALA A 71 4.85 4.43 -12.29
N GLY A 72 5.88 4.94 -12.97
CA GLY A 72 6.40 6.28 -12.70
C GLY A 72 5.35 7.39 -12.83
N VAL A 73 4.46 7.30 -13.83
CA VAL A 73 3.37 8.28 -14.03
C VAL A 73 2.33 8.13 -12.94
N VAL A 74 1.92 6.90 -12.63
CA VAL A 74 0.94 6.59 -11.58
C VAL A 74 1.44 7.04 -10.20
N LEU A 75 2.70 6.76 -9.86
CA LEU A 75 3.29 7.15 -8.56
C LEU A 75 3.41 8.67 -8.42
N LYS A 76 3.73 9.38 -9.51
CA LYS A 76 3.67 10.84 -9.50
C LYS A 76 2.24 11.33 -9.27
N ARG A 77 1.26 10.70 -9.91
CA ARG A 77 -0.15 11.04 -9.79
C ARG A 77 -0.72 10.74 -8.40
N LEU A 78 -0.21 9.70 -7.74
CA LEU A 78 -0.54 9.36 -6.36
C LEU A 78 -0.26 10.53 -5.41
N GLU A 79 0.81 11.30 -5.63
CA GLU A 79 1.07 12.51 -4.83
C GLU A 79 -0.04 13.57 -5.00
N ASP A 80 -0.52 13.79 -6.23
CA ASP A 80 -1.64 14.69 -6.51
C ASP A 80 -2.94 14.20 -5.85
N VAL A 81 -3.17 12.88 -5.85
CA VAL A 81 -4.32 12.25 -5.16
C VAL A 81 -4.21 12.44 -3.66
N ARG A 82 -3.03 12.19 -3.04
CA ARG A 82 -2.79 12.39 -1.61
C ARG A 82 -3.08 13.82 -1.17
N MET A 83 -2.65 14.80 -1.96
CA MET A 83 -2.87 16.22 -1.66
C MET A 83 -4.36 16.59 -1.69
N ARG A 84 -5.16 15.98 -2.58
CA ARG A 84 -6.62 16.16 -2.65
C ARG A 84 -7.37 15.38 -1.56
N GLY A 85 -6.88 14.20 -1.21
CA GLY A 85 -7.48 13.30 -0.22
C GLY A 85 -7.24 13.71 1.24
N ARG A 86 -6.23 14.56 1.51
CA ARG A 86 -6.17 15.30 2.78
C ARG A 86 -7.45 16.12 2.88
N LYS A 87 -8.32 15.76 3.84
CA LYS A 87 -9.53 16.51 4.20
C LYS A 87 -9.18 17.99 4.14
N ARG A 88 -9.62 18.71 3.09
CA ARG A 88 -9.48 20.16 3.05
C ARG A 88 -10.25 20.60 4.27
N SER A 89 -9.55 21.08 5.29
CA SER A 89 -10.20 21.67 6.44
C SER A 89 -11.10 22.76 5.88
N MET A 90 -12.41 22.52 5.90
CA MET A 90 -13.40 23.52 5.56
C MET A 90 -13.40 24.49 6.74
N VAL A 91 -12.33 25.28 6.86
CA VAL A 91 -12.32 26.48 7.69
C VAL A 91 -12.97 27.55 6.82
N GLY A 92 -14.30 27.55 6.85
CA GLY A 92 -15.07 28.76 6.64
C GLY A 92 -15.10 29.57 7.93
#